data_AF-A0A843G701-F1
#
_entry.id   AF-A0A843G701-F1
#
_cell.length_a   1.000
_cell.length_b   1.000
_cell.length_c   1.000
_cell.angle_alpha   90.00
_cell.angle_beta   90.00
_cell.angle_gamma   90.00
#
_symmetry.space_group_name_H-M   'P 1'
#
loop_
_entity.id
_entity.type
_entity.pdbx_description
1 polymer ?
#
loop_
_entity_poly.entity_id
_entity_poly.type
_entity_poly.pdbx_seq_one_letter_code
_entity_poly.pdbx_strand_id
1 'polypeptide(L)'
;MAGISEAITQIKKAESDADSLVEQSTVDAKAMIDEATVKANEMIELAKNEASEEAQSTVFNAEENAKKEAESIASQAEKDVADIKNAAKGNIDEAASIIVKNIL
;
A
#
# COMPACT_ATOMS: atom_id res chain seq x y z
N MET A 1 66.71 38.94 11.28
CA MET A 1 65.85 38.46 12.39
C MET A 1 64.37 38.80 12.20
N ALA A 2 63.99 39.96 11.62
CA ALA A 2 62.57 40.33 11.40
C ALA A 2 61.77 39.37 10.52
N GLY A 3 62.31 38.90 9.38
CA GLY A 3 61.57 38.03 8.45
C GLY A 3 61.24 36.62 8.96
N ILE A 4 62.03 36.08 9.91
CA ILE A 4 61.76 34.76 10.52
C ILE A 4 60.57 34.86 11.49
N SER A 5 60.47 35.96 12.25
CA SER A 5 59.35 36.20 13.17
C SER A 5 58.03 36.38 12.43
N GLU A 6 58.05 37.04 11.27
CA GLU A 6 56.89 37.20 10.41
C GLU A 6 56.44 35.87 9.79
N ALA A 7 57.39 35.06 9.29
CA ALA A 7 57.10 33.72 8.78
C ALA A 7 56.47 32.81 9.84
N ILE A 8 56.98 32.82 11.08
CA ILE A 8 56.39 32.05 12.20
C ILE A 8 54.96 32.52 12.51
N THR A 9 54.70 33.82 12.43
CA THR A 9 53.36 34.38 12.67
C THR A 9 52.37 33.94 11.58
N GLN A 10 52.82 33.92 10.32
CA GLN A 10 52.01 33.43 9.21
C GLN A 10 51.73 31.92 9.32
N ILE A 11 52.72 31.12 9.75
CA ILE A 11 52.54 29.68 9.98
C ILE A 11 51.49 29.45 11.07
N LYS A 12 51.60 30.12 12.23
CA LYS A 12 50.61 29.98 13.31
C LYS A 12 49.21 30.39 12.89
N LYS A 13 49.09 31.42 12.05
CA LYS A 13 47.81 31.83 11.49
C LYS A 13 47.24 30.73 10.58
N ALA A 14 48.06 30.19 9.68
CA ALA A 14 47.65 29.12 8.79
C ALA A 14 47.24 27.85 9.55
N GLU A 15 47.95 27.49 10.63
CA GLU A 15 47.57 26.39 11.53
C GLU A 15 46.20 26.64 12.18
N SER A 16 45.98 27.83 12.75
CA SER A 16 44.70 28.21 13.34
C SER A 16 43.55 28.22 12.32
N ASP A 17 43.79 28.70 11.11
CA ASP A 17 42.80 28.73 10.03
C ASP A 17 42.47 27.29 9.57
N ALA A 18 43.46 26.41 9.50
CA ALA A 18 43.28 25.00 9.16
C ALA A 18 42.49 24.24 10.24
N ASP A 19 42.80 24.45 11.52
CA ASP A 19 42.06 23.83 12.63
C ASP A 19 40.59 24.26 12.62
N SER A 20 40.33 25.56 12.40
CA SER A 20 38.97 26.10 12.29
C SER A 20 38.21 25.49 11.11
N LEU A 21 38.89 25.30 9.98
CA LEU A 21 38.30 24.69 8.79
C LEU A 21 37.94 23.23 9.03
N VAL A 22 38.78 22.47 9.73
CA VAL A 22 38.52 21.06 10.09
C VAL A 22 37.33 20.97 11.05
N GLU A 23 37.27 21.84 12.05
CA GLU A 23 36.15 21.88 12.99
C GLU A 23 34.84 22.20 12.27
N GLN A 24 34.82 23.26 11.44
CA GLN A 24 33.64 23.63 10.67
C GLN A 24 33.20 22.51 9.73
N SER A 25 34.14 21.90 9.01
CA SER A 25 33.83 20.78 8.10
C SER A 25 33.22 19.59 8.85
N THR A 26 33.65 19.34 10.09
CA THR A 26 33.11 18.27 10.93
C THR A 26 31.69 18.58 11.39
N VAL A 27 31.41 19.83 11.74
CA VAL A 27 30.06 20.29 12.10
C VAL A 27 29.12 20.20 10.90
N ASP A 28 29.56 20.67 9.73
CA ASP A 28 28.77 20.65 8.50
C ASP A 28 28.45 19.20 8.07
N ALA A 29 29.43 18.29 8.17
CA ALA A 29 29.23 16.88 7.87
C ALA A 29 28.18 16.23 8.80
N LYS A 30 28.22 16.55 10.10
CA LYS A 30 27.21 16.07 11.05
C LYS A 30 25.81 16.62 10.71
N ALA A 31 25.71 17.92 10.43
CA ALA A 31 24.45 18.53 10.05
C ALA A 31 23.86 17.90 8.77
N MET A 32 24.69 17.60 7.77
CA MET A 32 24.27 16.89 6.57
C MET A 32 23.75 15.48 6.86
N ILE A 33 24.40 14.74 7.76
CA ILE A 33 23.97 13.40 8.16
C ILE A 33 22.63 13.45 8.91
N ASP A 34 22.48 14.41 9.81
CA ASP A 34 21.25 14.58 10.58
C ASP A 34 20.08 14.95 9.65
N GLU A 35 20.29 15.89 8.72
CA GLU A 35 19.28 16.27 7.72
C GLU A 35 18.91 15.09 6.82
N ALA A 36 19.90 14.32 6.35
CA ALA A 36 19.65 13.13 5.54
C ALA A 36 18.85 12.08 6.32
N THR A 37 19.13 11.90 7.61
CA THR A 37 18.42 10.96 8.48
C THR A 37 16.97 11.39 8.70
N VAL A 38 16.72 12.68 8.92
CA VAL A 38 15.36 13.22 9.04
C VAL A 38 14.57 12.97 7.74
N LYS A 39 15.14 13.34 6.59
CA LYS A 39 14.50 13.12 5.28
C LYS A 39 14.23 11.64 5.00
N ALA A 40 15.15 10.76 5.37
CA ALA A 40 14.96 9.32 5.23
C ALA A 40 13.78 8.83 6.07
N ASN A 41 13.67 9.27 7.32
CA ASN A 41 12.55 8.92 8.18
C ASN A 41 11.22 9.46 7.66
N GLU A 42 11.19 10.70 7.16
CA GLU A 42 10.00 11.28 6.53
C GLU A 42 9.55 10.48 5.31
N MET A 43 10.49 10.09 4.44
CA MET A 43 10.19 9.23 3.28
C MET A 43 9.64 7.87 3.70
N ILE A 44 10.19 7.25 4.75
CA ILE A 44 9.69 5.98 5.27
C ILE A 44 8.28 6.12 5.83
N GLU A 45 7.99 7.16 6.58
CA GLU A 45 6.64 7.39 7.13
C GLU A 45 5.61 7.69 6.04
N LEU A 46 5.97 8.48 5.03
CA LEU A 46 5.13 8.70 3.85
C LEU A 46 4.82 7.39 3.13
N ALA A 47 5.84 6.57 2.86
CA ALA A 47 5.67 5.28 2.20
C ALA A 47 4.78 4.32 3.01
N LYS A 48 4.87 4.32 4.35
CA LYS A 48 3.98 3.53 5.21
C LYS A 48 2.54 4.01 5.15
N ASN A 49 2.32 5.32 5.14
CA ASN A 49 0.97 5.89 5.06
C ASN A 49 0.34 5.57 3.71
N GLU A 50 1.07 5.77 2.61
CA GLU A 50 0.61 5.42 1.26
C GLU A 50 0.28 3.92 1.15
N ALA A 51 1.16 3.05 1.66
CA ALA A 51 0.90 1.61 1.66
C ALA A 51 -0.32 1.22 2.51
N SER A 52 -0.56 1.91 3.63
CA SER A 52 -1.74 1.69 4.47
C SER A 52 -3.03 2.13 3.75
N GLU A 53 -3.01 3.29 3.09
CA GLU A 53 -4.15 3.78 2.31
C GLU A 53 -4.46 2.86 1.12
N GLU A 54 -3.43 2.41 0.40
CA GLU A 54 -3.57 1.46 -0.72
C GLU A 54 -4.12 0.11 -0.25
N ALA A 55 -3.64 -0.40 0.90
CA ALA A 55 -4.16 -1.63 1.48
C ALA A 55 -5.65 -1.50 1.87
N GLN A 56 -6.04 -0.39 2.48
CA GLN A 56 -7.45 -0.13 2.81
C GLN A 56 -8.32 -0.04 1.55
N SER A 57 -7.85 0.68 0.53
CA SER A 57 -8.56 0.77 -0.76
C SER A 57 -8.70 -0.60 -1.42
N THR A 58 -7.66 -1.42 -1.39
CA THR A 58 -7.67 -2.77 -1.94
C THR A 58 -8.71 -3.65 -1.26
N VAL A 59 -8.75 -3.64 0.08
CA VAL A 59 -9.74 -4.41 0.85
C VAL A 59 -11.15 -3.92 0.56
N PHE A 60 -11.39 -2.61 0.58
CA PHE A 60 -12.70 -2.03 0.29
C PHE A 60 -13.21 -2.40 -1.11
N ASN A 61 -12.35 -2.27 -2.13
CA ASN A 61 -12.70 -2.62 -3.50
C ASN A 61 -12.98 -4.12 -3.65
N ALA A 62 -12.21 -4.97 -2.96
CA ALA A 62 -12.43 -6.41 -2.95
C ALA A 62 -13.78 -6.76 -2.30
N GLU A 63 -14.12 -6.15 -1.17
CA GLU A 63 -15.41 -6.33 -0.50
C GLU A 63 -16.58 -5.87 -1.38
N GLU A 64 -16.46 -4.71 -2.03
CA GLU A 64 -17.51 -4.19 -2.92
C GLU A 64 -17.73 -5.12 -4.12
N ASN A 65 -16.64 -5.60 -4.73
CA ASN A 65 -16.72 -6.56 -5.84
C ASN A 65 -17.32 -7.89 -5.40
N ALA A 66 -16.90 -8.43 -4.25
CA ALA A 66 -17.46 -9.65 -3.71
C ALA A 66 -18.97 -9.53 -3.43
N LYS A 67 -19.42 -8.36 -2.93
CA LYS A 67 -20.84 -8.09 -2.72
C LYS A 67 -21.62 -8.08 -4.04
N LYS A 68 -21.12 -7.39 -5.07
CA LYS A 68 -21.75 -7.36 -6.40
C LYS A 68 -21.83 -8.76 -7.01
N GLU A 69 -20.78 -9.55 -6.87
CA GLU A 69 -20.74 -10.92 -7.36
C GLU A 69 -21.75 -11.81 -6.62
N ALA A 70 -21.84 -11.68 -5.30
CA ALA A 70 -22.83 -12.39 -4.49
C ALA A 70 -24.28 -12.03 -4.89
N GLU A 71 -24.57 -10.75 -5.10
CA GLU A 71 -25.89 -10.29 -5.59
C GLU A 71 -26.20 -10.85 -6.98
N SER A 72 -25.21 -10.91 -7.87
CA SER A 72 -25.37 -11.51 -9.20
C SER A 72 -25.63 -13.01 -9.13
N ILE A 73 -24.91 -13.74 -8.27
CA ILE A 73 -25.11 -15.18 -8.06
C ILE A 73 -26.50 -15.44 -7.49
N ALA A 74 -26.93 -14.66 -6.49
CA ALA A 74 -28.26 -14.80 -5.90
C ALA A 74 -29.36 -14.58 -6.94
N SER A 75 -29.22 -13.52 -7.76
CA SER A 75 -30.18 -13.22 -8.84
C SER A 75 -30.25 -14.34 -9.88
N GLN A 76 -29.11 -14.93 -10.24
CA GLN A 76 -29.06 -16.05 -11.17
C GLN A 76 -29.69 -17.31 -10.56
N ALA A 77 -29.40 -17.60 -9.29
CA ALA A 77 -29.98 -18.74 -8.59
C ALA A 77 -31.51 -18.64 -8.48
N GLU A 78 -32.05 -17.44 -8.21
CA GLU A 78 -33.50 -17.22 -8.19
C GLU A 78 -34.14 -17.50 -9.55
N LYS A 79 -33.47 -17.07 -10.63
CA LYS A 79 -33.93 -17.34 -11.99
C LYS A 79 -33.90 -18.84 -12.31
N ASP A 80 -32.82 -19.53 -11.96
CA ASP A 80 -32.69 -20.96 -12.19
C ASP A 80 -33.76 -21.75 -11.42
N VAL A 81 -34.05 -21.38 -10.17
CA VAL A 81 -35.13 -21.97 -9.37
C VAL A 81 -36.49 -21.74 -10.01
N ALA A 82 -36.75 -20.53 -10.52
CA ALA A 82 -38.00 -20.22 -11.21
C ALA A 82 -38.17 -21.06 -12.48
N ASP A 83 -37.10 -21.19 -13.28
CA ASP A 83 -37.08 -21.97 -14.51
C ASP A 83 -37.31 -23.46 -14.23
N ILE A 84 -36.62 -24.03 -13.23
CA ILE A 84 -36.83 -25.42 -12.78
C ILE A 84 -38.28 -25.62 -12.31
N LYS A 85 -38.83 -24.71 -11.51
CA LYS A 85 -40.20 -24.81 -11.00
C LYS A 85 -41.23 -24.78 -12.13
N ASN A 86 -41.01 -23.93 -13.13
CA ASN A 86 -41.87 -23.84 -14.30
C ASN A 86 -41.80 -25.11 -15.16
N ALA A 87 -40.59 -25.62 -15.42
CA ALA A 87 -40.39 -26.88 -16.13
C ALA A 87 -41.04 -28.07 -15.38
N ALA A 88 -40.87 -28.14 -14.06
CA ALA A 88 -41.48 -29.18 -13.24
C ALA A 88 -43.01 -29.15 -13.32
N LYS A 89 -43.64 -27.97 -13.18
CA LYS A 89 -45.09 -27.81 -13.28
C LYS A 89 -45.67 -28.35 -14.59
N GLY A 90 -44.99 -28.15 -15.71
CA GLY A 90 -45.42 -28.66 -17.01
C GLY A 90 -45.52 -30.19 -17.10
N ASN A 91 -44.78 -30.92 -16.26
CA ASN A 91 -44.72 -32.38 -16.27
C ASN A 91 -45.58 -33.04 -15.18
N ILE A 92 -46.19 -32.27 -14.26
CA ILE A 92 -46.94 -32.81 -13.12
C ILE A 92 -48.17 -33.58 -13.60
N ASP A 93 -48.93 -33.04 -14.54
CA ASP A 93 -50.19 -33.65 -15.00
C ASP A 93 -49.93 -34.95 -15.76
N GLU A 94 -48.88 -34.99 -16.58
CA GLU A 94 -48.48 -36.19 -17.31
C GLU A 94 -47.97 -37.28 -16.36
N ALA A 95 -47.13 -36.91 -15.39
CA ALA A 95 -46.68 -37.84 -14.35
C ALA A 95 -47.85 -38.40 -13.53
N ALA A 96 -48.81 -37.56 -13.15
CA ALA A 96 -50.02 -37.98 -12.44
C ALA A 96 -50.86 -38.96 -13.28
N SER A 97 -51.01 -38.70 -14.58
CA SER A 97 -51.73 -39.58 -15.51
C SER A 97 -51.08 -40.97 -15.62
N ILE A 98 -49.75 -41.03 -15.69
CA ILE A 98 -48.99 -42.29 -15.72
C ILE A 98 -49.20 -43.10 -14.43
N ILE A 99 -49.19 -42.43 -13.27
CA ILE A 99 -49.41 -43.10 -11.97
C ILE A 99 -50.82 -43.71 -11.90
N VAL A 100 -51.85 -42.95 -12.28
CA VAL A 100 -53.24 -43.43 -12.27
C VAL A 100 -53.42 -44.64 -13.19
N LYS A 101 -52.81 -44.62 -14.40
CA LYS A 101 -52.84 -45.74 -15.35
C LYS A 101 -52.17 -47.02 -14.88
N ASN A 102 -51.22 -46.94 -13.95
CA ASN A 102 -50.49 -48.11 -13.45
C ASN A 102 -51.11 -48.69 -12.15
N ILE A 103 -52.00 -47.95 -11.48
CA ILE A 103 -52.66 -48.37 -10.24
C ILE A 103 -54.05 -48.96 -10.50
N LEU A 104 -54.76 -48.48 -11.52
CA LEU A 104 -56.07 -48.99 -11.98
C LEU A 104 -55.89 -50.06 -13.06
#